data_AF-A0A927TPR8-F1
#
_entry.id   AF-A0A927TPR8-F1
#
_cell.length_a   1.000
_cell.length_b   1.000
_cell.length_c   1.000
_cell.angle_alpha   90.00
_cell.angle_beta   90.00
_cell.angle_gamma   90.00
#
_symmetry.space_group_name_H-M   'P 1'
#
loop_
_entity.id
_entity.type
_entity.pdbx_description
1 polymer ?
#
loop_
_entity_poly.entity_id
_entity_poly.type
_entity_poly.pdbx_seq_one_letter_code
_entity_poly.pdbx_strand_id
1 'polypeptide(L)'
;MGYITIMPTFSHPTGKRAHLMNVYTAKTYRRKGIAGKMLEMLIKEAWERGVTEISLDTTKEGRPLYERFGFEASGEAMVLVRR
;
A
#
# COMPACT_ATOMS: atom_id res chain seq x y z
N MET A 1 3.24 7.64 -4.64
CA MET A 1 3.27 7.34 -3.20
C MET A 1 3.35 8.66 -2.47
N GLY A 2 2.38 8.97 -1.61
CA GLY A 2 2.44 10.12 -0.71
C GLY A 2 2.96 9.67 0.66
N TYR A 3 3.73 10.52 1.34
CA TYR A 3 4.22 10.26 2.70
C TYR A 3 3.62 11.29 3.63
N ILE A 4 3.03 10.83 4.74
CA ILE A 4 2.34 11.67 5.71
C ILE A 4 2.84 11.29 7.09
N THR A 5 3.19 12.30 7.89
CA THR A 5 3.48 12.11 9.31
C THR A 5 2.30 12.66 10.09
N ILE A 6 1.58 11.77 10.76
CA ILE A 6 0.51 12.12 11.68
C ILE A 6 1.04 12.10 13.12
N MET A 7 0.30 12.73 14.03
CA MET A 7 0.61 12.61 15.45
C MET A 7 0.61 11.12 15.85
N PRO A 8 1.67 10.63 16.53
CA PRO A 8 1.70 9.28 17.05
C PRO A 8 0.46 8.97 17.89
N THR A 9 -0.21 7.88 17.58
CA THR A 9 -1.34 7.38 18.37
C THR A 9 -0.94 6.09 19.06
N PHE A 10 -1.74 5.66 20.04
CA PHE A 10 -1.53 4.36 20.69
C PHE A 10 -1.48 3.19 19.71
N SER A 11 -2.29 3.26 18.63
CA SER A 11 -2.31 2.27 17.55
C SER A 11 -1.21 2.48 16.50
N HIS A 12 -0.52 3.63 16.48
CA HIS A 12 0.53 3.95 15.53
C HIS A 12 1.64 4.82 16.15
N PRO A 13 2.58 4.23 16.91
CA PRO A 13 3.55 4.98 17.72
C PRO A 13 4.56 5.81 16.91
N THR A 14 4.79 5.46 15.64
CA THR A 14 5.73 6.19 14.78
C THR A 14 5.08 7.40 14.10
N GLY A 15 3.75 7.38 13.92
CA GLY A 15 3.02 8.37 13.12
C GLY A 15 3.38 8.42 11.62
N LYS A 16 4.30 7.58 11.14
CA LYS A 16 4.80 7.61 9.75
C LYS A 16 3.98 6.69 8.86
N ARG A 17 3.19 7.29 7.97
CA ARG A 17 2.31 6.59 7.03
C ARG A 17 2.69 6.91 5.58
N ALA A 18 2.48 5.94 4.70
CA ALA A 18 2.48 6.15 3.26
C ALA A 18 1.09 5.87 2.70
N HIS A 19 0.69 6.64 1.70
CA HIS A 19 -0.55 6.42 0.98
C HIS A 19 -0.24 6.15 -0.49
N LEU A 20 -0.63 4.98 -0.95
CA LEU A 20 -0.49 4.55 -2.32
C LEU A 20 -1.75 4.95 -3.10
N MET A 21 -1.56 5.87 -4.04
CA MET A 21 -2.62 6.41 -4.88
C MET A 21 -2.31 6.14 -6.35
N ASN A 22 -3.35 6.13 -7.19
CA ASN A 22 -3.26 6.11 -8.65
C ASN A 22 -2.53 4.89 -9.26
N VAL A 23 -2.57 3.72 -8.61
CA VAL A 23 -2.08 2.49 -9.23
C VAL A 23 -3.06 2.04 -10.30
N TYR A 24 -2.69 2.26 -11.56
CA TYR A 24 -3.49 1.83 -12.70
C TYR A 24 -2.65 0.96 -13.63
N THR A 25 -3.21 -0.15 -14.08
CA THR A 25 -2.61 -1.00 -15.11
C THR A 25 -3.61 -1.15 -16.24
N ALA A 26 -3.22 -0.67 -17.43
CA ALA A 26 -4.00 -0.79 -18.65
C ALA A 26 -4.38 -2.25 -18.91
N LYS A 27 -5.61 -2.50 -19.38
CA LYS A 27 -6.18 -3.86 -19.55
C LYS A 27 -5.28 -4.80 -20.34
N THR A 28 -4.64 -4.30 -21.40
CA THR A 28 -3.70 -5.02 -22.28
C THR A 28 -2.39 -5.45 -21.61
N TYR A 29 -2.05 -4.85 -20.47
CA TYR A 29 -0.85 -5.11 -19.68
C TYR A 29 -1.14 -5.80 -18.34
N ARG A 30 -2.40 -6.13 -18.06
CA ARG A 30 -2.78 -6.91 -16.87
C ARG A 30 -2.23 -8.33 -16.96
N ARG A 31 -2.09 -8.99 -15.80
CA ARG A 31 -1.60 -10.37 -15.66
C ARG A 31 -0.16 -10.63 -16.13
N LYS A 32 0.59 -9.58 -16.47
CA LYS A 32 2.03 -9.66 -16.82
C LYS A 32 2.99 -9.39 -15.65
N GLY A 33 2.47 -9.31 -14.42
CA GLY A 33 3.28 -9.05 -13.22
C GLY A 33 3.79 -7.61 -13.03
N ILE A 34 3.52 -6.71 -13.97
CA ILE A 34 4.00 -5.31 -13.94
C ILE A 34 3.56 -4.57 -12.67
N ALA A 35 2.26 -4.65 -12.35
CA ALA A 35 1.70 -4.01 -11.16
C ALA A 35 2.32 -4.57 -9.87
N GLY A 36 2.56 -5.88 -9.81
CA GLY A 36 3.18 -6.52 -8.66
C GLY A 36 4.62 -6.05 -8.46
N LYS A 37 5.41 -6.00 -9.54
CA LYS A 37 6.80 -5.54 -9.46
C LYS A 37 6.90 -4.06 -9.06
N MET A 38 6.01 -3.22 -9.59
CA MET A 38 5.93 -1.82 -9.18
C MET A 38 5.55 -1.71 -7.70
N LEU A 39 4.59 -2.51 -7.24
CA LEU A 39 4.15 -2.50 -5.84
C LEU A 39 5.26 -2.94 -4.89
N GLU A 40 6.00 -4.00 -5.25
CA GLU A 40 7.15 -4.48 -4.50
C GLU A 40 8.22 -3.39 -4.31
N MET A 41 8.55 -2.67 -5.39
CA MET A 41 9.51 -1.56 -5.34
C MET A 41 9.02 -0.43 -4.43
N LEU A 42 7.75 -0.06 -4.53
CA LEU A 42 7.16 1.03 -3.73
C LEU A 42 7.06 0.67 -2.24
N ILE A 43 6.71 -0.58 -1.92
CA ILE A 43 6.66 -1.07 -0.54
C ILE A 43 8.07 -1.05 0.06
N LYS A 44 9.06 -1.57 -0.69
CA LYS A 44 10.45 -1.58 -0.24
C LYS A 44 10.96 -0.16 0.06
N GLU A 45 10.71 0.78 -0.85
CA GLU A 45 11.10 2.18 -0.66
C GLU A 45 10.43 2.81 0.58
N ALA A 46 9.14 2.54 0.80
CA ALA A 46 8.42 3.04 1.97
C ALA A 46 9.02 2.50 3.28
N TRP A 47 9.39 1.21 3.30
CA TRP A 47 10.06 0.58 4.43
C TRP A 47 11.46 1.14 4.71
N GLU A 48 12.23 1.43 3.67
CA GLU A 48 13.55 2.08 3.79
C GLU A 48 13.43 3.51 4.33
N ARG A 49 12.33 4.21 4.02
CA ARG A 49 12.01 5.54 4.59
C ARG A 49 11.50 5.48 6.04
N GLY A 50 11.36 4.29 6.62
CA GLY A 50 10.92 4.10 8.01
C GLY A 50 9.42 4.32 8.22
N VAL A 51 8.62 4.16 7.16
CA VAL A 51 7.16 4.08 7.27
C VAL A 51 6.79 2.76 7.93
N THR A 52 5.74 2.75 8.75
CA THR A 52 5.24 1.53 9.40
C THR A 52 3.88 1.09 8.89
N GLU A 53 3.19 1.93 8.13
CA GLU A 53 1.91 1.59 7.52
C GLU A 53 1.76 2.21 6.13
N ILE A 54 1.26 1.41 5.19
CA ILE A 54 0.93 1.82 3.84
C ILE A 54 -0.57 1.61 3.65
N SER A 55 -1.31 2.66 3.31
CA SER A 55 -2.74 2.60 3.00
C SER A 55 -3.01 2.78 1.51
N LEU A 56 -4.08 2.19 0.99
CA LEU A 56 -4.52 2.39 -0.40
C LEU A 56 -6.03 2.21 -0.55
N ASP A 57 -6.58 2.87 -1.55
CA ASP A 57 -7.96 2.64 -2.00
C ASP A 57 -7.93 1.73 -3.22
N THR A 58 -8.62 0.59 -3.14
CA THR A 58 -8.71 -0.37 -4.25
C THR A 58 -10.15 -0.66 -4.63
N THR A 59 -10.36 -0.88 -5.92
CA THR A 59 -11.59 -1.48 -6.42
C THR A 59 -11.66 -2.96 -6.05
N LYS A 60 -12.87 -3.55 -6.12
CA LYS A 60 -13.09 -4.98 -5.91
C LYS A 60 -12.23 -5.86 -6.83
N GLU A 61 -11.96 -5.42 -8.05
CA GLU A 61 -11.10 -6.15 -9.01
C GLU A 61 -9.62 -6.16 -8.61
N GLY A 62 -9.14 -5.11 -7.92
CA GLY A 62 -7.75 -4.96 -7.52
C GLY A 62 -7.39 -5.65 -6.20
N ARG A 63 -8.39 -5.93 -5.34
CA ARG A 63 -8.18 -6.57 -4.01
C ARG A 63 -7.30 -7.82 -4.05
N PRO A 64 -7.52 -8.81 -4.95
CA PRO A 64 -6.72 -10.03 -4.95
C PRO A 64 -5.23 -9.79 -5.25
N LEU A 65 -4.88 -8.68 -5.91
CA LEU A 65 -3.48 -8.31 -6.10
C LEU A 65 -2.88 -7.84 -4.79
N TYR A 66 -3.53 -6.91 -4.09
CA TYR A 66 -3.00 -6.33 -2.86
C TYR A 66 -2.98 -7.32 -1.69
N GLU A 67 -3.98 -8.20 -1.59
CA GLU A 67 -4.00 -9.28 -0.58
C GLU A 67 -2.77 -10.19 -0.70
N ARG A 68 -2.27 -10.45 -1.92
CA ARG A 68 -1.04 -11.24 -2.14
C ARG A 68 0.22 -10.57 -1.59
N PHE A 69 0.20 -9.25 -1.40
CA PHE A 69 1.28 -8.49 -0.77
C PHE A 69 1.08 -8.28 0.73
N GLY A 70 0.02 -8.87 1.31
CA GLY A 70 -0.29 -8.78 2.74
C GLY A 70 -1.12 -7.56 3.14
N PHE A 71 -1.70 -6.85 2.16
CA PHE A 71 -2.67 -5.80 2.51
C PHE A 71 -3.93 -6.42 3.09
N GLU A 72 -4.41 -5.85 4.18
CA GLU A 72 -5.64 -6.23 4.89
C GLU A 72 -6.73 -5.20 4.65
N ALA A 73 -7.99 -5.65 4.61
CA ALA A 73 -9.12 -4.73 4.46
C ALA A 73 -9.33 -3.91 5.74
N SER A 74 -9.43 -2.58 5.59
CA SER A 74 -9.69 -1.63 6.67
C SER A 74 -10.81 -0.69 6.26
N GLY A 75 -12.05 -1.10 6.54
CA GLY A 75 -13.25 -0.34 6.16
C GLY A 75 -13.35 -0.17 4.64
N GLU A 76 -13.18 1.06 4.16
CA GLU A 76 -13.24 1.43 2.74
C GLU A 76 -11.89 1.25 2.00
N ALA A 77 -10.79 1.15 2.75
CA ALA A 77 -9.42 1.07 2.21
C ALA A 77 -8.78 -0.29 2.51
N MET A 78 -7.54 -0.48 2.06
CA MET A 78 -6.66 -1.56 2.49
C MET A 78 -5.38 -1.01 3.11
N VAL A 79 -4.86 -1.70 4.11
CA VAL A 79 -3.66 -1.29 4.86
C VAL A 79 -2.65 -2.43 4.94
N LEU A 80 -1.37 -2.09 4.80
CA LEU A 80 -0.25 -2.98 5.03
C LEU A 80 0.58 -2.40 6.18
N VAL A 81 0.67 -3.12 7.29
CA VAL A 81 1.39 -2.70 8.48
C VAL A 81 2.66 -3.52 8.65
N ARG A 82 3.78 -2.84 8.87
CA ARG A 82 5.05 -3.45 9.25
C ARG A 82 5.13 -3.52 10.77
N ARG A 83 4.93 -4.72 11.32
CA ARG A 83 5.13 -5.01 12.75
C ARG A 83 6.60 -5.20 13.08
#